data_AF-A0A9W7CYL8-F1
#
_entry.id   AF-A0A9W7CYL8-F1
#
_cell.length_a   1.000
_cell.length_b   1.000
_cell.length_c   1.000
_cell.angle_alpha   90.00
_cell.angle_beta   90.00
_cell.angle_gamma   90.00
#
_symmetry.space_group_name_H-M   'P 1'
#
loop_
_entity.id
_entity.type
_entity.pdbx_description
1 polymer ?
#
loop_
_entity_poly.entity_id
_entity_poly.type
_entity_poly.pdbx_seq_one_letter_code
_entity_poly.pdbx_strand_id
1 'polypeptide(L)'
;MPRVAAARGYGGADAPAYHHEDMSLRMIEYMVDDNNIDLERDDVRFIQQLICLLDCRTHKGSRVDSRGYLYEIVANGRNCIDVDKFDYLARDMLNLFGLRKVFDFSRLTMFNRVIGNEICYLTSVNLDIYDMFQQRYQMHKQIYNHRKGKAVEFMICDAMLLADKELGICASTQTPEDFQFLTDHIVHRMRRRELYEFIDEYLLPPELMSRIPCFTSEELATQTSYDGVTLDPEDIIVSDGRLNYNFKDRNPVDNVSFYASSDLNSKFHIPKEQVSLLFPEKVNSALTRLRWSDYIYLLALCCYD
;
A
#
# COMPACT_ATOMS: atom_id res chain seq x y z
N MET A 1 12.99 -23.65 -11.42
CA MET A 1 13.04 -23.21 -10.00
C MET A 1 11.85 -22.29 -9.79
N PRO A 2 11.15 -22.28 -8.66
CA PRO A 2 10.02 -21.37 -8.49
C PRO A 2 10.52 -19.92 -8.56
N ARG A 3 10.13 -19.22 -9.63
CA ARG A 3 10.38 -17.79 -9.83
C ARG A 3 9.07 -17.03 -9.62
N VAL A 4 9.15 -15.74 -9.29
CA VAL A 4 8.02 -14.83 -9.23
C VAL A 4 7.26 -14.81 -10.56
N ALA A 5 7.96 -14.97 -11.70
CA ALA A 5 7.36 -15.15 -13.02
C ALA A 5 6.42 -16.37 -13.13
N ALA A 6 6.75 -17.48 -12.46
CA ALA A 6 5.95 -18.71 -12.47
C ALA A 6 4.84 -18.73 -11.40
N ALA A 7 4.91 -17.81 -10.43
CA ALA A 7 3.92 -17.67 -9.38
C ALA A 7 2.77 -16.78 -9.88
N ARG A 8 1.67 -17.40 -10.35
CA ARG A 8 0.36 -16.74 -10.40
C ARG A 8 0.16 -16.05 -9.05
N GLY A 9 0.17 -14.71 -9.04
CA GLY A 9 0.27 -13.83 -7.87
C GLY A 9 0.12 -14.51 -6.51
N TYR A 10 1.18 -14.45 -5.69
CA TYR A 10 1.29 -14.95 -4.32
C TYR A 10 0.04 -15.62 -3.71
N GLY A 11 0.12 -16.94 -3.59
CA GLY A 11 -0.89 -17.80 -2.97
C GLY A 11 -1.53 -18.71 -4.00
N GLY A 12 -1.65 -20.01 -3.68
CA GLY A 12 -2.65 -20.83 -4.38
C GLY A 12 -4.00 -20.12 -4.33
N ALA A 13 -4.93 -20.43 -5.24
CA ALA A 13 -6.25 -19.78 -5.30
C ALA A 13 -7.03 -19.80 -3.96
N ASP A 14 -6.59 -20.63 -2.99
CA ASP A 14 -7.15 -20.82 -1.66
C ASP A 14 -6.28 -20.30 -0.49
N ALA A 15 -5.11 -19.69 -0.74
CA ALA A 15 -4.28 -19.15 0.35
C ALA A 15 -4.89 -17.82 0.87
N PRO A 16 -5.08 -17.65 2.19
CA PRO A 16 -5.64 -16.43 2.74
C PRO A 16 -4.72 -15.24 2.42
N ALA A 17 -5.30 -14.14 1.96
CA ALA A 17 -4.57 -12.90 1.72
C ALA A 17 -3.98 -12.40 3.05
N TYR A 18 -2.65 -12.26 3.09
CA TYR A 18 -1.94 -11.71 4.24
C TYR A 18 -1.98 -10.18 4.19
N HIS A 19 -2.38 -9.56 5.30
CA HIS A 19 -2.38 -8.12 5.49
C HIS A 19 -1.47 -7.76 6.67
N HIS A 20 -0.65 -6.71 6.51
CA HIS A 20 0.28 -6.28 7.56
C HIS A 20 -0.46 -5.75 8.79
N GLU A 21 -1.71 -5.31 8.60
CA GLU A 21 -2.65 -4.96 9.65
C GLU A 21 -2.90 -6.16 10.58
N ASP A 22 -3.13 -7.37 10.06
CA ASP A 22 -3.40 -8.57 10.86
C ASP A 22 -2.23 -8.89 11.80
N MET A 23 -0.99 -8.80 11.30
CA MET A 23 0.20 -8.99 12.13
C MET A 23 0.40 -7.84 13.13
N SER A 24 0.05 -6.61 12.76
CA SER A 24 0.09 -5.47 13.69
C SER A 24 -0.82 -5.71 14.91
N LEU A 25 -2.02 -6.28 14.71
CA LEU A 25 -2.93 -6.59 15.82
C LEU A 25 -2.33 -7.62 16.79
N ARG A 26 -1.73 -8.68 16.23
CA ARG A 26 -1.08 -9.76 17.00
C ARG A 26 0.19 -9.27 17.68
N MET A 27 0.92 -8.38 17.03
CA MET A 27 2.16 -7.81 17.57
C MET A 27 1.91 -6.89 18.75
N ILE A 28 0.81 -6.14 18.75
CA ILE A 28 0.43 -5.32 19.91
C ILE A 28 0.11 -6.20 21.12
N GLU A 29 -0.66 -7.26 20.94
CA GLU A 29 -0.92 -8.23 22.02
C GLU A 29 0.39 -8.81 22.55
N TYR A 30 1.25 -9.30 21.64
CA TYR A 30 2.56 -9.84 21.99
C TYR A 30 3.45 -8.84 22.74
N MET A 31 3.56 -7.59 22.28
CA MET A 31 4.38 -6.57 22.94
C MET A 31 3.87 -6.25 24.35
N VAL A 32 2.54 -6.19 24.55
CA VAL A 32 1.94 -5.93 25.86
C VAL A 32 2.24 -7.08 26.83
N ASP A 33 1.99 -8.31 26.40
CA ASP A 33 2.15 -9.50 27.23
C ASP A 33 3.63 -9.80 27.54
N ASP A 34 4.50 -9.81 26.52
CA ASP A 34 5.93 -10.16 26.65
C ASP A 34 6.71 -9.14 27.50
N ASN A 35 6.32 -7.87 27.44
CA ASN A 35 6.97 -6.80 28.20
C ASN A 35 6.28 -6.47 29.53
N ASN A 36 5.22 -7.21 29.90
CA ASN A 36 4.41 -6.96 31.10
C ASN A 36 3.92 -5.50 31.20
N ILE A 37 3.44 -4.95 30.08
CA ILE A 37 2.89 -3.59 30.05
C ILE A 37 1.52 -3.61 30.71
N ASP A 38 1.32 -2.72 31.70
CA ASP A 38 0.04 -2.58 32.40
C ASP A 38 -0.98 -1.89 31.50
N LEU A 39 -1.73 -2.69 30.74
CA LEU A 39 -2.77 -2.23 29.81
C LEU A 39 -3.97 -3.17 29.87
N GLU A 40 -5.18 -2.61 30.01
CA GLU A 40 -6.39 -3.41 30.09
C GLU A 40 -6.75 -4.06 28.73
N ARG A 41 -7.42 -5.21 28.77
CA ARG A 41 -7.85 -5.91 27.54
C ARG A 41 -8.77 -5.08 26.65
N ASP A 42 -9.61 -4.25 27.26
CA ASP A 42 -10.50 -3.36 26.50
C ASP A 42 -9.73 -2.22 25.82
N ASP A 43 -8.63 -1.73 26.42
CA ASP A 43 -7.73 -0.76 25.80
C ASP A 43 -6.95 -1.38 24.64
N VAL A 44 -6.41 -2.59 24.80
CA VAL A 44 -5.77 -3.35 23.71
C VAL A 44 -6.74 -3.52 22.55
N ARG A 45 -7.97 -3.95 22.84
CA ARG A 45 -9.04 -4.10 21.84
C ARG A 45 -9.39 -2.77 21.19
N PHE A 46 -9.41 -1.68 21.94
CA PHE A 46 -9.65 -0.35 21.38
C PHE A 46 -8.53 0.05 20.41
N ILE A 47 -7.26 -0.12 20.78
CA ILE A 47 -6.10 0.14 19.90
C ILE A 47 -6.19 -0.69 18.62
N GLN A 48 -6.50 -1.99 18.74
CA GLN A 48 -6.69 -2.87 17.59
C GLN A 48 -7.77 -2.35 16.62
N GLN A 49 -8.89 -1.87 17.15
CA GLN A 49 -9.96 -1.27 16.33
C GLN A 49 -9.57 0.07 15.68
N LEU A 50 -8.57 0.80 16.21
CA LEU A 50 -8.03 2.00 15.58
C LEU A 50 -7.09 1.68 14.40
N ILE A 51 -6.42 0.53 14.44
CA ILE A 51 -5.49 0.08 13.39
C ILE A 51 -6.23 -0.60 12.25
N CYS A 52 -7.15 -1.51 12.58
CA CYS A 52 -7.95 -2.22 11.60
C CYS A 52 -9.43 -2.00 11.94
N LEU A 53 -10.10 -1.17 11.12
CA LEU A 53 -11.52 -0.93 11.26
C LEU A 53 -12.32 -2.23 11.07
N LEU A 54 -13.43 -2.35 11.81
CA LEU A 54 -14.35 -3.47 11.98
C LEU A 54 -14.77 -4.32 10.75
N ASP A 55 -14.38 -3.95 9.52
CA ASP A 55 -14.54 -4.78 8.31
C ASP A 55 -13.50 -5.91 8.20
N CYS A 56 -12.43 -5.91 9.01
CA CYS A 56 -11.55 -7.06 9.12
C CYS A 56 -12.25 -8.21 9.87
N ARG A 57 -12.12 -9.40 9.30
CA ARG A 57 -12.84 -10.66 9.58
C ARG A 57 -12.74 -11.17 11.04
N THR A 58 -12.06 -10.43 11.91
CA THR A 58 -11.66 -10.74 13.28
C THR A 58 -12.47 -10.03 14.36
N HIS A 59 -13.10 -8.88 14.09
CA HIS A 59 -13.82 -8.11 15.11
C HIS A 59 -15.33 -7.99 14.82
N LYS A 60 -16.07 -9.10 14.94
CA LYS A 60 -17.55 -9.13 14.95
C LYS A 60 -18.14 -8.54 16.25
N GLY A 61 -17.62 -7.43 16.74
CA GLY A 61 -18.05 -6.80 17.99
C GLY A 61 -18.51 -5.36 17.78
N SER A 62 -19.32 -4.83 18.71
CA SER A 62 -19.56 -3.39 18.77
C SER A 62 -18.23 -2.63 18.99
N ARG A 63 -18.21 -1.36 18.58
CA ARG A 63 -17.15 -0.42 18.96
C ARG A 63 -16.97 -0.44 20.49
N VAL A 64 -15.71 -0.46 20.94
CA VAL A 64 -15.39 -0.35 22.37
C VAL A 64 -15.72 1.07 22.85
N ASP A 65 -15.37 2.09 22.07
CA ASP A 65 -15.69 3.48 22.36
C ASP A 65 -16.85 3.99 21.48
N SER A 66 -17.80 4.69 22.08
CA SER A 66 -18.94 5.32 21.39
C SER A 66 -18.55 6.51 20.49
N ARG A 67 -17.36 7.09 20.70
CA ARG A 67 -16.84 8.26 19.98
C ARG A 67 -16.27 7.84 18.63
N GLY A 68 -17.08 7.93 17.59
CA GLY A 68 -16.75 7.56 16.21
C GLY A 68 -15.56 8.32 15.65
N TYR A 69 -15.40 9.60 15.99
CA TYR A 69 -14.31 10.43 15.49
C TYR A 69 -12.91 9.92 15.89
N LEU A 70 -12.77 9.15 16.98
CA LEU A 70 -11.48 8.57 17.38
C LEU A 70 -10.97 7.58 16.33
N TYR A 71 -11.89 6.86 15.69
CA TYR A 71 -11.59 5.87 14.66
C TYR A 71 -11.27 6.48 13.29
N GLU A 72 -11.30 7.82 13.18
CA GLU A 72 -10.90 8.57 11.98
C GLU A 72 -9.45 9.08 12.10
N ILE A 73 -8.78 8.87 13.23
CA ILE A 73 -7.44 9.44 13.49
C ILE A 73 -6.32 8.58 12.91
N VAL A 74 -6.29 7.29 13.25
CA VAL A 74 -5.16 6.38 12.94
C VAL A 74 -5.30 5.74 11.56
N ALA A 75 -6.42 5.08 11.29
CA ALA A 75 -6.72 4.46 10.00
C ALA A 75 -8.15 4.82 9.57
N ASN A 76 -8.29 5.85 8.73
CA ASN A 76 -9.60 6.41 8.40
C ASN A 76 -10.25 5.69 7.21
N GLY A 77 -11.18 4.79 7.50
CA GLY A 77 -11.93 4.06 6.48
C GLY A 77 -13.06 4.85 5.82
N ARG A 78 -13.44 6.03 6.34
CA ARG A 78 -14.51 6.86 5.77
C ARG A 78 -14.02 7.63 4.55
N ASN A 79 -12.89 8.31 4.68
CA ASN A 79 -12.35 9.18 3.63
C ASN A 79 -10.83 9.11 3.50
N CYS A 80 -10.15 8.23 4.23
CA CYS A 80 -8.70 8.04 4.13
C CYS A 80 -7.86 9.27 4.49
N ILE A 81 -8.37 10.21 5.29
CA ILE A 81 -7.58 11.28 5.89
C ILE A 81 -7.23 10.87 7.32
N ASP A 82 -5.97 10.51 7.55
CA ASP A 82 -5.46 10.03 8.83
C ASP A 82 -4.01 10.49 9.06
N VAL A 83 -3.53 10.36 10.30
CA VAL A 83 -2.20 10.86 10.69
C VAL A 83 -1.05 10.07 10.07
N ASP A 84 -1.28 8.81 9.69
CA ASP A 84 -0.31 7.99 8.93
C ASP A 84 0.11 8.72 7.65
N LYS A 85 -0.87 9.20 6.87
CA LYS A 85 -0.59 9.94 5.63
C LYS A 85 0.12 11.26 5.85
N PHE A 86 -0.24 11.98 6.90
CA PHE A 86 0.42 13.23 7.21
C PHE A 86 1.91 13.01 7.50
N ASP A 87 2.24 11.97 8.27
CA ASP A 87 3.63 11.64 8.61
C ASP A 87 4.41 11.15 7.38
N TYR A 88 3.95 10.08 6.70
CA TYR A 88 4.76 9.47 5.65
C TYR A 88 4.93 10.41 4.45
N LEU A 89 3.90 11.19 4.06
CA LEU A 89 4.04 12.13 2.95
C LEU A 89 5.06 13.22 3.27
N ALA A 90 4.99 13.80 4.47
CA ALA A 90 5.94 14.84 4.88
C ALA A 90 7.37 14.28 5.03
N ARG A 91 7.51 13.12 5.69
CA ARG A 91 8.77 12.42 5.92
C ARG A 91 9.44 12.01 4.61
N ASP A 92 8.72 11.36 3.71
CA ASP A 92 9.28 10.86 2.46
C ASP A 92 9.67 12.00 1.54
N MET A 93 8.84 13.05 1.44
CA MET A 93 9.19 14.23 0.65
C MET A 93 10.42 14.95 1.18
N LEU A 94 10.56 15.05 2.50
CA LEU A 94 11.75 15.61 3.11
C LEU A 94 13.00 14.79 2.76
N ASN A 95 12.92 13.46 2.86
CA ASN A 95 14.05 12.58 2.57
C ASN A 95 14.43 12.55 1.08
N LEU A 96 13.46 12.70 0.17
CA LEU A 96 13.68 12.62 -1.28
C LEU A 96 14.05 13.96 -1.92
N PHE A 97 13.45 15.06 -1.44
CA PHE A 97 13.52 16.35 -2.10
C PHE A 97 14.07 17.48 -1.20
N GLY A 98 14.30 17.19 0.09
CA GLY A 98 14.67 18.19 1.07
C GLY A 98 13.56 19.20 1.37
N LEU A 99 13.90 20.25 2.11
CA LEU A 99 12.95 21.27 2.62
C LEU A 99 12.19 22.07 1.54
N ARG A 100 12.58 21.97 0.26
CA ARG A 100 11.99 22.77 -0.82
C ARG A 100 10.63 22.27 -1.31
N LYS A 101 10.26 21.03 -1.00
CA LYS A 101 9.02 20.38 -1.50
C LYS A 101 8.21 19.68 -0.41
N VAL A 102 8.44 20.01 0.86
CA VAL A 102 7.66 19.44 1.97
C VAL A 102 6.30 20.11 1.98
N PHE A 103 5.24 19.30 2.05
CA PHE A 103 3.90 19.81 2.29
C PHE A 103 3.61 19.89 3.78
N ASP A 104 3.00 21.00 4.16
CA ASP A 104 2.61 21.27 5.53
C ASP A 104 1.12 20.98 5.72
N PHE A 105 0.81 19.88 6.40
CA PHE A 105 -0.55 19.49 6.76
C PHE A 105 -1.04 20.18 8.05
N SER A 106 -0.26 21.07 8.66
CA SER A 106 -0.61 21.76 9.90
C SER A 106 -1.94 22.50 9.80
N ARG A 107 -2.28 23.05 8.62
CA ARG A 107 -3.58 23.67 8.36
C ARG A 107 -4.75 22.71 8.55
N LEU A 108 -4.62 21.46 8.08
CA LEU A 108 -5.66 20.44 8.27
C LEU A 108 -5.80 20.09 9.76
N THR A 109 -4.69 20.04 10.50
CA THR A 109 -4.69 19.80 11.95
C THR A 109 -5.24 20.98 12.75
N MET A 110 -5.03 22.22 12.30
CA MET A 110 -5.53 23.43 12.95
C MET A 110 -7.00 23.71 12.65
N PHE A 111 -7.46 23.38 11.44
CA PHE A 111 -8.80 23.71 10.95
C PHE A 111 -9.70 22.48 10.81
N ASN A 112 -9.65 21.58 11.80
CA ASN A 112 -10.63 20.52 11.98
C ASN A 112 -11.47 20.71 13.25
N ARG A 113 -12.61 20.03 13.31
CA ARG A 113 -13.54 20.03 14.44
C ARG A 113 -14.36 18.75 14.46
N VAL A 114 -14.75 18.29 15.64
CA VAL A 114 -15.73 17.20 15.78
C VAL A 114 -17.16 17.77 15.69
N ILE A 115 -17.94 17.32 14.70
CA ILE A 115 -19.36 17.67 14.54
C ILE A 115 -20.15 16.39 14.28
N GLY A 116 -21.13 16.09 15.14
CA GLY A 116 -21.94 14.88 14.99
C GLY A 116 -21.11 13.59 15.00
N ASN A 117 -20.13 13.49 15.89
CA ASN A 117 -19.25 12.33 16.08
C ASN A 117 -18.29 12.01 14.91
N GLU A 118 -18.01 12.98 14.04
CA GLU A 118 -17.09 12.86 12.90
C GLU A 118 -16.10 14.02 12.87
N ILE A 119 -14.89 13.78 12.36
CA ILE A 119 -13.92 14.84 12.07
C ILE A 119 -14.39 15.59 10.82
N CYS A 120 -14.56 16.91 10.96
CA CYS A 120 -14.97 17.82 9.90
C CYS A 120 -13.89 18.89 9.69
N TYR A 121 -13.75 19.39 8.47
CA TYR A 121 -12.73 20.40 8.12
C TYR A 121 -13.36 21.74 7.75
N LEU A 122 -12.65 22.84 8.00
CA LEU A 122 -13.12 24.15 7.58
C LEU A 122 -13.17 24.24 6.06
N THR A 123 -14.20 24.85 5.48
CA THR A 123 -14.34 24.99 4.02
C THR A 123 -13.10 25.57 3.33
N SER A 124 -12.37 26.48 3.99
CA SER A 124 -11.18 27.14 3.44
C SER A 124 -9.96 26.23 3.28
N VAL A 125 -9.98 25.00 3.82
CA VAL A 125 -8.91 24.00 3.65
C VAL A 125 -9.26 22.92 2.63
N ASN A 126 -10.32 23.10 1.84
CA ASN A 126 -10.72 22.12 0.82
C ASN A 126 -9.61 21.83 -0.21
N LEU A 127 -8.88 22.86 -0.67
CA LEU A 127 -7.75 22.71 -1.60
C LEU A 127 -6.59 21.97 -0.94
N ASP A 128 -6.32 22.23 0.34
CA ASP A 128 -5.27 21.53 1.10
C ASP A 128 -5.54 20.00 1.13
N ILE A 129 -6.82 19.59 1.22
CA ILE A 129 -7.22 18.17 1.16
C ILE A 129 -6.99 17.57 -0.24
N TYR A 130 -7.38 18.28 -1.31
CA TYR A 130 -7.13 17.81 -2.67
C TYR A 130 -5.63 17.70 -2.97
N ASP A 131 -4.85 18.68 -2.52
CA ASP A 131 -3.40 18.68 -2.68
C ASP A 131 -2.77 17.48 -1.97
N MET A 132 -3.24 17.11 -0.78
CA MET A 132 -2.79 15.90 -0.07
C MET A 132 -3.02 14.62 -0.92
N PHE A 133 -4.21 14.43 -1.48
CA PHE A 133 -4.49 13.24 -2.32
C PHE A 133 -3.70 13.27 -3.63
N GLN A 134 -3.52 14.44 -4.23
CA GLN A 134 -2.73 14.62 -5.43
C GLN A 134 -1.26 14.29 -5.18
N GLN A 135 -0.70 14.76 -4.07
CA GLN A 135 0.65 14.41 -3.64
C GLN A 135 0.83 12.92 -3.45
N ARG A 136 -0.09 12.27 -2.74
CA ARG A 136 -0.07 10.83 -2.56
C ARG A 136 -0.04 10.13 -3.92
N TYR A 137 -0.92 10.53 -4.84
CA TYR A 137 -0.92 9.98 -6.20
C TYR A 137 0.44 10.14 -6.89
N GLN A 138 1.06 11.33 -6.83
CA GLN A 138 2.37 11.56 -7.43
C GLN A 138 3.47 10.71 -6.80
N MET A 139 3.48 10.58 -5.46
CA MET A 139 4.44 9.73 -4.75
C MET A 139 4.30 8.26 -5.15
N HIS A 140 3.07 7.74 -5.25
CA HIS A 140 2.83 6.38 -5.74
C HIS A 140 3.24 6.19 -7.19
N LYS A 141 2.97 7.17 -8.07
CA LYS A 141 3.29 7.07 -9.49
C LYS A 141 4.79 7.13 -9.74
N GLN A 142 5.49 8.06 -9.10
CA GLN A 142 6.87 8.41 -9.43
C GLN A 142 7.90 7.69 -8.55
N ILE A 143 7.58 7.45 -7.27
CA ILE A 143 8.53 6.99 -6.26
C ILE A 143 8.22 5.56 -5.81
N TYR A 144 7.08 5.33 -5.15
CA TYR A 144 6.80 4.04 -4.52
C TYR A 144 6.62 2.92 -5.55
N ASN A 145 6.05 3.24 -6.70
CA ASN A 145 6.02 2.34 -7.85
C ASN A 145 7.07 2.73 -8.89
N HIS A 146 8.24 3.26 -8.52
CA HIS A 146 9.27 3.52 -9.52
C HIS A 146 9.71 2.20 -10.19
N ARG A 147 9.79 2.19 -11.52
CA ARG A 147 10.07 0.97 -12.30
C ARG A 147 11.36 0.25 -11.89
N LYS A 148 12.42 0.94 -11.49
CA LYS A 148 13.64 0.26 -11.01
C LYS A 148 13.47 -0.28 -9.58
N GLY A 149 12.70 0.41 -8.72
CA GLY A 149 12.40 -0.07 -7.37
C GLY A 149 11.60 -1.37 -7.42
N LYS A 150 10.55 -1.41 -8.26
CA LYS A 150 9.77 -2.63 -8.48
C LYS A 150 10.56 -3.79 -9.09
N ALA A 151 11.57 -3.54 -9.92
CA ALA A 151 12.45 -4.61 -10.41
C ALA A 151 13.24 -5.24 -9.26
N VAL A 152 13.83 -4.40 -8.41
CA VAL A 152 14.59 -4.84 -7.22
C VAL A 152 13.69 -5.58 -6.24
N GLU A 153 12.46 -5.10 -6.01
CA GLU A 153 11.46 -5.76 -5.17
C GLU A 153 11.21 -7.20 -5.61
N PHE A 154 10.97 -7.43 -6.91
CA PHE A 154 10.77 -8.79 -7.43
C PHE A 154 11.99 -9.67 -7.23
N MET A 155 13.20 -9.16 -7.48
CA MET A 155 14.41 -9.95 -7.26
C MET A 155 14.62 -10.34 -5.80
N ILE A 156 14.33 -9.42 -4.88
CA ILE A 156 14.41 -9.71 -3.44
C ILE A 156 13.39 -10.80 -3.09
N CYS A 157 12.17 -10.72 -3.61
CA CYS A 157 11.18 -11.76 -3.42
C CYS A 157 11.63 -13.12 -3.98
N ASP A 158 12.20 -13.17 -5.19
CA ASP A 158 12.76 -14.39 -5.77
C ASP A 158 13.87 -14.98 -4.88
N ALA A 159 14.79 -14.14 -4.41
CA ALA A 159 15.85 -14.56 -3.52
C ALA A 159 15.31 -15.09 -2.18
N MET A 160 14.27 -14.45 -1.62
CA MET A 160 13.58 -14.94 -0.43
C MET A 160 12.89 -16.28 -0.67
N LEU A 161 12.17 -16.46 -1.79
CA LEU A 161 11.52 -17.73 -2.13
C LEU A 161 12.52 -18.88 -2.27
N LEU A 162 13.67 -18.63 -2.89
CA LEU A 162 14.73 -19.63 -3.03
C LEU A 162 15.38 -19.98 -1.68
N ALA A 163 15.49 -19.01 -0.78
CA ALA A 163 16.07 -19.21 0.55
C ALA A 163 15.06 -19.74 1.59
N ASP A 164 13.76 -19.68 1.30
CA ASP A 164 12.69 -20.00 2.26
C ASP A 164 12.80 -21.41 2.84
N LYS A 165 13.19 -22.39 2.00
CA LYS A 165 13.37 -23.79 2.44
C LYS A 165 14.41 -23.93 3.56
N GLU A 166 15.47 -23.12 3.53
CA GLU A 166 16.58 -23.21 4.47
C GLU A 166 16.44 -22.21 5.64
N LEU A 167 15.81 -21.05 5.38
CA LEU A 167 15.69 -19.96 6.37
C LEU A 167 14.32 -19.90 7.06
N GLY A 168 13.31 -20.63 6.58
CA GLY A 168 11.96 -20.65 7.17
C GLY A 168 11.28 -19.28 7.17
N ILE A 169 11.44 -18.49 6.11
CA ILE A 169 10.98 -17.10 6.03
C ILE A 169 9.45 -17.04 6.16
N CYS A 170 8.73 -17.81 5.35
CA CYS A 170 7.26 -17.87 5.39
C CYS A 170 6.74 -18.41 6.73
N ALA A 171 7.48 -19.30 7.40
CA ALA A 171 7.11 -19.79 8.72
C ALA A 171 7.24 -18.70 9.78
N SER A 172 8.26 -17.85 9.69
CA SER A 172 8.47 -16.73 10.63
C SER A 172 7.40 -15.64 10.55
N THR A 173 6.58 -15.59 9.49
CA THR A 173 5.43 -14.67 9.40
C THR A 173 4.18 -15.18 10.13
N GLN A 174 4.22 -16.38 10.70
CA GLN A 174 3.06 -17.00 11.32
C GLN A 174 2.86 -16.62 12.79
N THR A 175 3.88 -16.11 13.48
CA THR A 175 3.88 -15.86 14.94
C THR A 175 4.57 -14.53 15.25
N PRO A 176 4.04 -13.72 16.17
CA PRO A 176 4.72 -12.53 16.70
C PRO A 176 6.15 -12.79 17.17
N GLU A 177 6.33 -13.90 17.88
CA GLU A 177 7.57 -14.33 18.53
C GLU A 177 8.72 -14.46 17.52
N ASP A 178 8.44 -15.03 16.34
CA ASP A 178 9.44 -15.21 15.29
C ASP A 178 9.49 -13.98 14.38
N PHE A 179 8.34 -13.36 14.10
CA PHE A 179 8.22 -12.22 13.19
C PHE A 179 9.03 -11.01 13.64
N GLN A 180 9.16 -10.76 14.95
CA GLN A 180 9.94 -9.63 15.47
C GLN A 180 11.41 -9.63 15.02
N PHE A 181 11.97 -10.80 14.68
CA PHE A 181 13.34 -10.95 14.19
C PHE A 181 13.43 -10.90 12.66
N LEU A 182 12.29 -11.00 11.96
CA LEU A 182 12.23 -10.92 10.51
C LEU A 182 12.35 -9.45 10.06
N THR A 183 13.58 -9.05 9.76
CA THR A 183 13.95 -7.69 9.37
C THR A 183 14.77 -7.69 8.07
N ASP A 184 15.06 -6.50 7.53
CA ASP A 184 15.88 -6.30 6.32
C ASP A 184 17.28 -6.94 6.39
N HIS A 185 17.75 -7.34 7.59
CA HIS A 185 18.97 -8.11 7.77
C HIS A 185 19.02 -9.40 6.93
N ILE A 186 17.87 -9.99 6.60
CA ILE A 186 17.80 -11.15 5.73
C ILE A 186 18.29 -10.85 4.30
N VAL A 187 18.05 -9.63 3.80
CA VAL A 187 18.45 -9.19 2.46
C VAL A 187 19.96 -8.89 2.40
N HIS A 188 20.55 -8.42 3.50
CA HIS A 188 21.99 -8.18 3.57
C HIS A 188 22.84 -9.45 3.34
N ARG A 189 22.23 -10.64 3.47
CA ARG A 189 22.87 -11.93 3.18
C ARG A 189 22.88 -12.30 1.69
N MET A 190 22.20 -11.56 0.80
CA MET A 190 21.90 -11.97 -0.60
C MET A 190 22.57 -11.13 -1.71
N ARG A 191 23.82 -10.71 -1.56
CA ARG A 191 24.44 -9.75 -2.51
C ARG A 191 24.72 -10.31 -3.91
N ARG A 192 24.05 -9.77 -4.96
CA ARG A 192 24.60 -9.28 -6.25
C ARG A 192 23.56 -8.39 -7.00
N ARG A 193 24.04 -7.49 -7.88
CA ARG A 193 23.26 -6.38 -8.51
C ARG A 193 23.02 -6.63 -10.01
N GLU A 194 22.30 -7.70 -10.34
CA GLU A 194 21.95 -8.08 -11.72
C GLU A 194 20.41 -7.95 -11.87
N LEU A 195 19.93 -6.81 -12.38
CA LEU A 195 18.49 -6.45 -12.33
C LEU A 195 17.68 -6.94 -13.54
N TYR A 196 16.39 -7.23 -13.34
CA TYR A 196 15.43 -7.40 -14.43
C TYR A 196 15.39 -6.18 -15.36
N GLU A 197 15.35 -6.43 -16.66
CA GLU A 197 15.18 -5.39 -17.66
C GLU A 197 13.69 -4.99 -17.75
N PHE A 198 13.45 -3.67 -17.73
CA PHE A 198 12.11 -3.12 -17.92
C PHE A 198 11.83 -3.05 -19.42
N ILE A 199 10.75 -3.69 -19.87
CA ILE A 199 10.35 -3.65 -21.29
C ILE A 199 9.39 -2.50 -21.52
N ASP A 200 8.22 -2.52 -20.88
CA ASP A 200 7.17 -1.55 -21.17
C ASP A 200 6.15 -1.33 -20.03
N GLU A 201 5.39 -0.25 -20.12
CA GLU A 201 4.34 0.15 -19.17
C GLU A 201 3.13 0.74 -19.91
N TYR A 202 1.94 0.25 -19.55
CA TYR A 202 0.68 0.75 -20.08
C TYR A 202 -0.23 1.24 -18.95
N LEU A 203 -0.76 2.46 -19.10
CA LEU A 203 -1.79 3.01 -18.23
C LEU A 203 -3.16 2.67 -18.79
N LEU A 204 -3.95 1.90 -18.04
CA LEU A 204 -5.28 1.47 -18.44
C LEU A 204 -6.35 2.29 -17.71
N PRO A 205 -7.22 3.00 -18.45
CA PRO A 205 -8.43 3.58 -17.89
C PRO A 205 -9.34 2.49 -17.29
N PRO A 206 -10.08 2.80 -16.20
CA PRO A 206 -10.95 1.83 -15.52
C PRO A 206 -11.95 1.13 -16.45
N GLU A 207 -12.46 1.82 -17.47
CA GLU A 207 -13.48 1.30 -18.38
C GLU A 207 -12.94 0.23 -19.33
N LEU A 208 -11.62 0.21 -19.54
CA LEU A 208 -10.95 -0.78 -20.37
C LEU A 208 -10.41 -1.97 -19.56
N MET A 209 -10.36 -1.86 -18.23
CA MET A 209 -9.86 -2.95 -17.36
C MET A 209 -10.66 -4.25 -17.49
N SER A 210 -11.97 -4.17 -17.76
CA SER A 210 -12.81 -5.36 -17.96
C SER A 210 -12.75 -5.92 -19.39
N ARG A 211 -12.19 -5.14 -20.34
CA ARG A 211 -12.17 -5.45 -21.78
C ARG A 211 -10.81 -5.92 -22.27
N ILE A 212 -9.75 -5.55 -21.56
CA ILE A 212 -8.38 -5.99 -21.84
C ILE A 212 -8.06 -7.09 -20.83
N PRO A 213 -7.88 -8.35 -21.28
CA PRO A 213 -7.49 -9.43 -20.38
C PRO A 213 -6.12 -9.11 -19.76
N CYS A 214 -5.95 -9.49 -18.49
CA CYS A 214 -4.64 -9.51 -17.87
C CYS A 214 -3.76 -10.47 -18.66
N PHE A 215 -2.72 -9.96 -19.32
CA PHE A 215 -1.82 -10.79 -20.10
C PHE A 215 -0.99 -11.68 -19.18
N THR A 216 -0.84 -12.94 -19.57
CA THR A 216 0.02 -13.89 -18.88
C THR A 216 1.40 -13.97 -19.54
N SER A 217 2.42 -14.36 -18.77
CA SER A 217 3.76 -14.68 -19.28
C SER A 217 3.72 -15.65 -20.47
N GLU A 218 2.81 -16.62 -20.43
CA GLU A 218 2.61 -17.66 -21.45
C GLU A 218 2.04 -17.08 -22.75
N GLU A 219 1.08 -16.16 -22.66
CA GLU A 219 0.51 -15.48 -23.82
C GLU A 219 1.52 -14.54 -24.51
N LEU A 220 2.44 -13.96 -23.74
CA LEU A 220 3.47 -13.06 -24.25
C LEU A 220 4.63 -13.84 -24.89
N ALA A 221 5.04 -14.94 -24.27
CA ALA A 221 6.07 -15.83 -24.80
C ALA A 221 5.67 -16.49 -26.14
N THR A 222 4.37 -16.76 -26.34
CA THR A 222 3.85 -17.38 -27.57
C THR A 222 3.71 -16.44 -28.76
N GLN A 223 3.75 -15.11 -28.54
CA GLN A 223 3.59 -14.13 -29.61
C GLN A 223 4.89 -13.76 -30.34
N THR A 224 6.05 -14.25 -29.89
CA THR A 224 7.36 -13.89 -30.45
C THR A 224 8.10 -15.12 -30.99
N SER A 225 8.12 -15.26 -32.32
CA SER A 225 9.15 -16.00 -33.05
C SER A 225 9.68 -15.12 -34.20
N TYR A 226 10.20 -13.94 -33.86
CA TYR A 226 10.99 -13.16 -34.81
C TYR A 226 12.46 -13.45 -34.51
N ASP A 227 13.26 -13.74 -35.54
CA ASP A 227 14.70 -14.03 -35.48
C ASP A 227 15.13 -15.31 -34.72
N GLY A 228 14.23 -16.27 -34.48
CA GLY A 228 14.59 -17.58 -33.92
C GLY A 228 14.90 -17.60 -32.42
N VAL A 229 14.67 -16.48 -31.72
CA VAL A 229 14.69 -16.42 -30.25
C VAL A 229 13.33 -16.89 -29.75
N THR A 230 13.31 -17.89 -28.86
CA THR A 230 12.11 -18.35 -28.16
C THR A 230 12.17 -17.84 -26.73
N LEU A 231 11.16 -17.09 -26.29
CA LEU A 231 11.06 -16.61 -24.92
C LEU A 231 10.49 -17.72 -24.01
N ASP A 232 11.12 -17.94 -22.87
CA ASP A 232 10.54 -18.76 -21.80
C ASP A 232 9.56 -17.91 -20.98
N PRO A 233 8.31 -18.35 -20.75
CA PRO A 233 7.40 -17.70 -19.81
C PRO A 233 8.02 -17.44 -18.43
N GLU A 234 8.92 -18.31 -17.94
CA GLU A 234 9.61 -18.15 -16.65
C GLU A 234 10.60 -16.96 -16.63
N ASP A 235 10.91 -16.36 -17.78
CA ASP A 235 11.76 -15.17 -17.91
C ASP A 235 10.95 -13.87 -18.00
N ILE A 236 9.60 -13.95 -18.03
CA ILE A 236 8.71 -12.79 -18.20
C ILE A 236 7.95 -12.52 -16.91
N ILE A 237 8.04 -11.28 -16.40
CA ILE A 237 7.22 -10.83 -15.27
C ILE A 237 6.19 -9.82 -15.78
N VAL A 238 4.92 -10.17 -15.63
CA VAL A 238 3.79 -9.24 -15.80
C VAL A 238 3.32 -8.79 -14.43
N SER A 239 3.29 -7.48 -14.20
CA SER A 239 2.86 -6.90 -12.93
C SER A 239 1.76 -5.88 -13.15
N ASP A 240 0.63 -6.11 -12.49
CA ASP A 240 -0.47 -5.16 -12.41
C ASP A 240 -0.41 -4.36 -11.11
N GLY A 241 -0.43 -3.04 -11.24
CA GLY A 241 -0.59 -2.08 -10.15
C GLY A 241 -1.89 -1.30 -10.30
N ARG A 242 -2.41 -0.80 -9.18
CA ARG A 242 -3.51 0.17 -9.18
C ARG A 242 -3.01 1.48 -8.59
N LEU A 243 -3.27 2.57 -9.30
CA LEU A 243 -3.04 3.94 -8.83
C LEU A 243 -4.39 4.57 -8.55
N ASN A 244 -4.59 5.08 -7.35
CA ASN A 244 -5.82 5.77 -6.97
C ASN A 244 -5.58 6.77 -5.82
N TYR A 245 -6.62 7.52 -5.46
CA TYR A 245 -6.63 8.39 -4.29
C TYR A 245 -6.85 7.63 -2.96
N ASN A 246 -6.29 6.42 -2.83
CA ASN A 246 -6.42 5.52 -1.69
C ASN A 246 -7.82 5.00 -1.38
N PHE A 247 -8.81 5.29 -2.23
CA PHE A 247 -10.21 4.94 -1.97
C PHE A 247 -10.83 4.12 -3.11
N LYS A 248 -10.04 3.16 -3.60
CA LYS A 248 -10.39 2.26 -4.71
C LYS A 248 -10.76 3.05 -5.97
N ASP A 249 -12.02 3.06 -6.33
CA ASP A 249 -12.63 3.71 -7.50
C ASP A 249 -13.43 4.97 -7.14
N ARG A 250 -13.49 5.34 -5.87
CA ARG A 250 -14.25 6.49 -5.36
C ARG A 250 -13.33 7.65 -5.02
N ASN A 251 -13.85 8.87 -5.12
CA ASN A 251 -13.14 10.05 -4.67
C ASN A 251 -13.28 10.17 -3.14
N PRO A 252 -12.20 10.10 -2.36
CA PRO A 252 -12.28 10.20 -0.90
C PRO A 252 -12.85 11.53 -0.43
N VAL A 253 -12.66 12.61 -1.21
CA VAL A 253 -13.15 13.94 -0.85
C VAL A 253 -14.68 14.02 -0.78
N ASP A 254 -15.39 13.16 -1.52
CA ASP A 254 -16.85 13.11 -1.50
C ASP A 254 -17.37 12.72 -0.10
N ASN A 255 -16.58 11.96 0.66
CA ASN A 255 -16.90 11.53 2.03
C ASN A 255 -16.30 12.46 3.10
N VAL A 256 -15.76 13.62 2.72
CA VAL A 256 -15.26 14.62 3.66
C VAL A 256 -16.39 15.54 4.07
N SER A 257 -16.56 15.68 5.39
CA SER A 257 -17.49 16.64 5.97
C SER A 257 -16.79 17.97 6.22
N PHE A 258 -17.45 19.05 5.80
CA PHE A 258 -16.98 20.42 5.95
C PHE A 258 -17.87 21.22 6.89
N TYR A 259 -17.32 22.27 7.50
CA TYR A 259 -18.07 23.29 8.23
C TYR A 259 -17.65 24.69 7.80
N ALA A 260 -18.51 25.69 8.00
CA ALA A 260 -18.28 27.07 7.60
C ALA A 260 -17.79 27.91 8.79
N SER A 261 -17.01 28.96 8.56
CA SER A 261 -16.63 29.90 9.63
C SER A 261 -17.84 30.63 10.23
N SER A 262 -18.92 30.77 9.47
CA SER A 262 -20.20 31.37 9.90
C SER A 262 -21.05 30.43 10.75
N ASP A 263 -20.84 29.11 10.67
CA ASP A 263 -21.55 28.11 11.47
C ASP A 263 -20.63 26.93 11.80
N LEU A 264 -20.20 26.89 13.06
CA LEU A 264 -19.23 25.92 13.58
C LEU A 264 -19.88 24.61 14.06
N ASN A 265 -21.22 24.50 14.01
CA ASN A 265 -21.95 23.38 14.60
C ASN A 265 -22.66 22.51 13.55
N SER A 266 -22.79 22.98 12.31
CA SER A 266 -23.31 22.18 11.21
C SER A 266 -22.21 21.66 10.30
N LYS A 267 -22.45 20.50 9.71
CA LYS A 267 -21.57 19.89 8.70
C LYS A 267 -22.31 19.70 7.38
N PHE A 268 -21.58 19.79 6.29
CA PHE A 268 -22.08 19.58 4.93
C PHE A 268 -21.00 18.95 4.04
N HIS A 269 -21.39 18.49 2.86
CA HIS A 269 -20.45 18.02 1.84
C HIS A 269 -20.34 19.05 0.73
N ILE A 270 -19.16 19.14 0.10
CA ILE A 270 -18.92 20.05 -1.02
C ILE A 270 -18.74 19.20 -2.28
N PRO A 271 -19.61 19.34 -3.29
CA PRO A 271 -19.41 18.70 -4.59
C PRO A 271 -18.11 19.17 -5.24
N LYS A 272 -17.40 18.26 -5.91
CA LYS A 272 -16.13 18.54 -6.59
C LYS A 272 -16.21 19.76 -7.52
N GLU A 273 -17.31 19.90 -8.24
CA GLU A 273 -17.56 20.97 -9.22
C GLU A 273 -17.57 22.35 -8.58
N GLN A 274 -17.90 22.43 -7.29
CA GLN A 274 -17.89 23.68 -6.53
C GLN A 274 -16.50 24.03 -5.98
N VAL A 275 -15.56 23.08 -5.96
CA VAL A 275 -14.18 23.33 -5.50
C VAL A 275 -13.28 23.71 -6.68
N SER A 276 -13.20 22.87 -7.70
CA SER A 276 -12.44 23.17 -8.92
C SER A 276 -12.83 22.24 -10.06
N LEU A 277 -13.05 22.85 -11.24
CA LEU A 277 -13.25 22.11 -12.50
C LEU A 277 -11.94 21.52 -13.05
N LEU A 278 -10.78 21.85 -12.46
CA LEU A 278 -9.48 21.34 -12.89
C LEU A 278 -9.07 20.05 -12.16
N PHE A 279 -9.90 19.55 -11.24
CA PHE A 279 -9.61 18.27 -10.56
C PHE A 279 -9.94 17.07 -11.45
N PRO A 280 -9.17 15.96 -11.33
CA PRO A 280 -9.36 14.77 -12.16
C PRO A 280 -10.81 14.26 -12.11
N GLU A 281 -11.41 13.95 -13.27
CA GLU A 281 -12.70 13.26 -13.35
C GLU A 281 -12.60 11.80 -12.91
N LYS A 282 -11.45 11.17 -13.17
CA LYS A 282 -11.14 9.81 -12.75
C LYS A 282 -10.08 9.84 -11.66
N VAL A 283 -10.36 9.14 -10.57
CA VAL A 283 -9.49 9.05 -9.38
C VAL A 283 -8.80 7.70 -9.23
N ASN A 284 -8.93 6.84 -10.25
CA ASN A 284 -8.31 5.52 -10.33
C ASN A 284 -7.79 5.23 -11.75
N SER A 285 -6.72 4.44 -11.83
CA SER A 285 -6.19 3.86 -13.06
C SER A 285 -5.44 2.57 -12.75
N ALA A 286 -5.42 1.63 -13.70
CA ALA A 286 -4.55 0.47 -13.62
C ALA A 286 -3.23 0.72 -14.37
N LEU A 287 -2.17 0.09 -13.92
CA LEU A 287 -0.82 0.20 -14.46
C LEU A 287 -0.28 -1.20 -14.68
N THR A 288 -0.13 -1.62 -15.93
CA THR A 288 0.42 -2.94 -16.27
C THR A 288 1.85 -2.77 -16.76
N ARG A 289 2.77 -3.56 -16.21
CA ARG A 289 4.21 -3.50 -16.53
C ARG A 289 4.72 -4.85 -16.98
N LEU A 290 5.54 -4.80 -18.03
CA LEU A 290 6.24 -5.94 -18.58
C LEU A 290 7.73 -5.85 -18.28
N ARG A 291 8.31 -6.95 -17.78
CA ARG A 291 9.74 -7.09 -17.52
C ARG A 291 10.25 -8.41 -18.03
N TRP A 292 11.56 -8.43 -18.31
CA TRP A 292 12.25 -9.62 -18.76
C TRP A 292 13.57 -9.83 -18.04
N SER A 293 13.92 -11.10 -17.89
CA SER A 293 15.16 -11.57 -17.29
C SER A 293 16.06 -12.15 -18.37
N ASP A 294 17.18 -11.51 -18.65
CA ASP A 294 18.17 -12.02 -19.61
C ASP A 294 19.26 -12.88 -18.94
N TYR A 295 19.14 -13.14 -17.64
CA TYR A 295 20.19 -13.78 -16.84
C TYR A 295 19.66 -15.02 -16.12
N ILE A 296 20.02 -16.18 -16.67
CA ILE A 296 20.15 -17.43 -15.92
C ILE A 296 21.49 -17.36 -15.20
N TYR A 297 21.49 -17.59 -13.88
CA TYR A 297 22.57 -18.07 -12.98
C TYR A 297 22.62 -17.24 -11.69
N LEU A 298 22.17 -17.83 -10.56
CA LEU A 298 22.85 -17.78 -9.25
C LEU A 298 22.02 -18.47 -8.16
N LEU A 299 22.34 -19.75 -7.90
CA LEU A 299 22.48 -20.30 -6.56
C LEU A 299 23.34 -21.56 -6.63
N ALA A 300 24.63 -21.34 -6.83
CA ALA A 300 25.67 -22.27 -6.43
C ALA A 300 26.82 -21.39 -5.93
N LEU A 301 26.86 -21.17 -4.61
CA LEU A 301 27.98 -20.71 -3.76
C LEU A 301 27.45 -19.94 -2.53
N CYS A 302 26.63 -20.61 -1.71
CA CYS A 302 26.53 -20.29 -0.28
C CYS A 302 26.54 -21.56 0.60
N CYS A 303 26.90 -22.72 0.04
CA CYS A 303 27.05 -23.97 0.81
C CYS A 303 28.51 -24.46 0.90
N TYR A 304 29.50 -23.64 0.54
CA TYR A 304 30.92 -23.93 0.80
C TYR A 304 31.63 -22.59 1.06
N ASP A 305 31.64 -22.19 2.32
CA ASP A 305 32.86 -21.94 3.13
C ASP A 305 32.47 -21.60 4.58
#